data_AF-A0A7R9LXA3-F1
#
_entry.id   AF-A0A7R9LXA3-F1
#
_cell.length_a   1.000
_cell.length_b   1.000
_cell.length_c   1.000
_cell.angle_alpha   90.00
_cell.angle_beta   90.00
_cell.angle_gamma   90.00
#
_symmetry.space_group_name_H-M   'P 1'
#
loop_
_entity.id
_entity.type
_entity.pdbx_description
1 polymer ?
#
loop_
_entity_poly.entity_id
_entity_poly.type
_entity_poly.pdbx_seq_one_letter_code
_entity_poly.pdbx_strand_id
1 'polypeptide(L)'
;MHYDDIAYHPKNPTPGIIVNRVNGSDVYKGVPKHYTGADVTPENFLGVLRGDQELSKRGKKVIQSGPDDRIFVFLEDHGQKEFVLFPNSVLHAKDLNDVLINMSKDNKFESLMFYLDACYSELEGLLSRRKLMDKQIEEYVNELPAIDANIALNGKLELNHRECYRKLIDTFNDNCYTLGQNPYVLSKLQIFVNICEQMRDSSDADIAVNRLIQYCNKTVEKDDKMI
;
A
#
# COMPACT_ATOMS: atom_id res chain seq x y z
N MET A 1 16.61 -13.72 -1.10
CA MET A 1 16.69 -15.14 -0.67
C MET A 1 15.61 -15.86 -1.47
N HIS A 2 15.84 -17.06 -2.00
CA HIS A 2 14.82 -17.79 -2.77
C HIS A 2 15.07 -19.30 -2.67
N TYR A 3 14.03 -20.13 -2.65
CA TYR A 3 14.19 -21.57 -2.36
C TYR A 3 15.01 -22.33 -3.44
N ASP A 4 14.99 -21.83 -4.68
CA ASP A 4 15.75 -22.33 -5.84
C ASP A 4 15.29 -23.69 -6.39
N ASP A 5 14.00 -23.97 -6.32
CA ASP A 5 13.36 -25.21 -6.80
C ASP A 5 12.58 -25.06 -8.11
N ILE A 6 12.49 -23.86 -8.68
CA ILE A 6 11.68 -23.58 -9.87
C ILE A 6 12.43 -23.81 -11.20
N ALA A 7 13.66 -23.30 -11.33
CA ALA A 7 14.37 -23.28 -12.61
C ALA A 7 14.58 -24.67 -13.20
N TYR A 8 14.84 -25.68 -12.38
CA TYR A 8 15.05 -27.07 -12.80
C TYR A 8 13.95 -28.02 -12.32
N HIS A 9 12.80 -27.49 -11.93
CA HIS A 9 11.66 -28.32 -11.55
C HIS A 9 11.25 -29.25 -12.71
N PRO A 10 10.88 -30.53 -12.48
CA PRO A 10 10.46 -31.44 -13.56
C PRO A 10 9.24 -30.96 -14.37
N LYS A 11 8.47 -30.02 -13.83
CA LYS A 11 7.33 -29.38 -14.51
C LYS A 11 7.68 -28.08 -15.25
N ASN A 12 8.91 -27.58 -15.13
CA ASN A 12 9.34 -26.41 -15.89
C ASN A 12 9.57 -26.83 -17.37
N PRO A 13 8.78 -26.34 -18.34
CA PRO A 13 8.93 -26.72 -19.75
C PRO A 13 10.23 -26.21 -20.38
N THR A 14 10.90 -25.24 -19.74
CA THR A 14 12.16 -24.65 -20.19
C THR A 14 13.19 -24.69 -19.05
N PRO A 15 13.82 -25.85 -18.80
CA PRO A 15 14.76 -26.01 -17.69
C PRO A 15 15.89 -24.97 -17.71
N GLY A 16 16.18 -24.40 -16.55
CA GLY A 16 17.19 -23.36 -16.34
C GLY A 16 16.69 -21.94 -16.65
N ILE A 17 15.43 -21.77 -17.09
CA ILE A 17 14.84 -20.46 -17.42
C ILE A 17 13.67 -20.18 -16.48
N ILE A 18 13.60 -18.94 -15.96
CA ILE A 18 12.42 -18.41 -15.27
C ILE A 18 12.02 -17.11 -15.98
N VAL A 19 10.72 -16.92 -16.23
CA VAL A 19 10.16 -15.70 -16.80
C VAL A 19 9.14 -15.10 -15.83
N ASN A 20 9.06 -13.76 -15.75
CA ASN A 20 8.10 -13.06 -14.89
C ASN A 20 6.98 -12.34 -15.67
N ARG A 21 6.83 -12.64 -16.97
CA ARG A 21 5.72 -12.17 -17.80
C ARG A 21 5.59 -13.02 -19.06
N VAL A 22 4.41 -13.01 -19.67
CA VAL A 22 4.17 -13.67 -20.96
C VAL A 22 5.15 -13.12 -22.00
N ASN A 23 5.83 -14.00 -22.73
CA ASN A 23 6.89 -13.65 -23.70
C ASN A 23 8.02 -12.79 -23.10
N GLY A 24 8.27 -12.91 -21.79
CA GLY A 24 9.37 -12.26 -21.10
C GLY A 24 10.73 -12.90 -21.40
N SER A 25 11.80 -12.16 -21.13
CA SER A 25 13.16 -12.70 -21.11
C SER A 25 13.41 -13.53 -19.85
N ASP A 26 14.44 -14.37 -19.89
CA ASP A 26 14.95 -15.07 -18.70
C ASP A 26 15.39 -14.05 -17.63
N VAL A 27 14.90 -14.24 -16.41
CA VAL A 27 15.25 -13.44 -15.23
C VAL A 27 16.07 -14.23 -14.20
N TYR A 28 16.34 -15.52 -14.45
CA TYR A 28 17.05 -16.39 -13.51
C TYR A 28 18.57 -16.34 -13.67
N LYS A 29 19.06 -16.21 -14.90
CA LYS A 29 20.50 -16.18 -15.17
C LYS A 29 21.19 -15.04 -14.41
N GLY A 30 22.19 -15.41 -13.60
CA GLY A 30 23.00 -14.46 -12.83
C GLY A 30 22.39 -14.05 -11.49
N VAL A 31 21.19 -14.55 -11.13
CA VAL A 31 20.60 -14.30 -9.81
C VAL A 31 21.47 -14.92 -8.72
N PRO A 32 21.94 -14.14 -7.73
CA PRO A 32 22.79 -14.67 -6.66
C PRO A 32 22.06 -15.63 -5.72
N LYS A 33 22.77 -16.68 -5.27
CA LYS A 33 22.26 -17.76 -4.43
C LYS A 33 22.85 -17.74 -3.03
N HIS A 34 22.70 -16.60 -2.33
CA HIS A 34 23.27 -16.44 -0.98
C HIS A 34 22.56 -17.32 0.08
N TYR A 35 21.25 -17.49 -0.07
CA TYR A 35 20.40 -18.35 0.77
C TYR A 35 19.37 -19.03 -0.12
N THR A 36 19.43 -20.36 -0.17
CA THR A 36 18.57 -21.23 -0.97
C THR A 36 18.14 -22.46 -0.17
N GLY A 37 17.07 -23.13 -0.57
CA GLY A 37 16.53 -24.30 0.12
C GLY A 37 16.28 -24.05 1.61
N ALA A 38 16.82 -24.91 2.46
CA ALA A 38 16.67 -24.85 3.92
C ALA A 38 17.26 -23.58 4.57
N ASP A 39 18.11 -22.82 3.87
CA ASP A 39 18.64 -21.55 4.38
C ASP A 39 17.64 -20.38 4.27
N VAL A 40 16.52 -20.56 3.57
CA VAL A 40 15.46 -19.56 3.45
C VAL A 40 14.57 -19.61 4.69
N THR A 41 15.04 -18.98 5.76
CA THR A 41 14.34 -18.92 7.06
C THR A 41 14.22 -17.48 7.58
N PRO A 42 13.21 -17.18 8.43
CA PRO A 42 13.07 -15.91 9.12
C PRO A 42 14.31 -15.53 9.92
N GLU A 43 14.94 -16.48 10.61
CA GLU A 43 16.12 -16.24 11.44
C GLU A 43 17.30 -15.75 10.59
N ASN A 44 17.53 -16.40 9.44
CA ASN A 44 18.55 -15.99 8.50
C ASN A 44 18.21 -14.63 7.87
N PHE A 45 16.94 -14.40 7.48
CA PHE A 45 16.49 -13.12 6.93
C PHE A 45 16.72 -11.97 7.91
N LEU A 46 16.29 -12.12 9.17
CA LEU A 46 16.51 -11.13 10.22
C LEU A 46 18.00 -11.00 10.57
N GLY A 47 18.77 -12.08 10.50
CA GLY A 47 20.23 -12.05 10.67
C GLY A 47 20.93 -11.27 9.55
N VAL A 48 20.46 -11.38 8.31
CA VAL A 48 20.94 -10.57 7.18
C VAL A 48 20.72 -9.09 7.46
N LEU A 49 19.50 -8.71 7.87
CA LEU A 49 19.16 -7.32 8.20
C LEU A 49 20.04 -6.75 9.32
N ARG A 50 20.26 -7.53 10.38
CA ARG A 50 21.13 -7.13 11.51
C ARG A 50 22.62 -7.03 11.16
N GLY A 51 23.06 -7.60 10.05
CA GLY A 51 24.48 -7.74 9.75
C GLY A 51 25.17 -8.76 10.68
N ASP A 52 24.52 -9.90 10.93
CA ASP A 52 24.97 -10.94 11.86
C ASP A 52 26.35 -11.51 11.45
N GLN A 53 27.33 -11.30 12.34
CA GLN A 53 28.71 -11.71 12.11
C GLN A 53 28.88 -13.24 12.16
N GLU A 54 28.03 -13.98 12.86
CA GLU A 54 28.10 -15.44 12.89
C GLU A 54 27.57 -16.05 11.58
N LEU A 55 26.64 -15.39 10.90
CA LEU A 55 26.29 -15.75 9.52
C LEU A 55 27.44 -15.43 8.56
N SER A 56 28.04 -14.24 8.69
CA SER A 56 29.19 -13.82 7.88
C SER A 56 30.38 -14.79 8.00
N LYS A 57 30.74 -15.20 9.23
CA LYS A 57 31.79 -16.19 9.51
C LYS A 57 31.53 -17.55 8.86
N ARG A 58 30.27 -17.92 8.67
CA ARG A 58 29.84 -19.12 7.94
C ARG A 58 29.81 -18.93 6.42
N GLY A 59 30.35 -17.82 5.91
CA GLY A 59 30.40 -17.49 4.49
C GLY A 59 29.07 -17.00 3.92
N LYS A 60 28.08 -16.68 4.76
CA LYS A 60 26.79 -16.15 4.31
C LYS A 60 26.85 -14.63 4.16
N LYS A 61 26.24 -14.11 3.10
CA LYS A 61 26.22 -12.67 2.83
C LYS A 61 25.19 -11.96 3.70
N VAL A 62 25.62 -11.03 4.54
CA VAL A 62 24.75 -10.18 5.38
C VAL A 62 24.88 -8.71 4.99
N ILE A 63 23.98 -7.85 5.48
CA ILE A 63 24.10 -6.41 5.30
C ILE A 63 25.28 -5.87 6.12
N GLN A 64 26.09 -4.99 5.52
CA GLN A 64 27.23 -4.31 6.15
C GLN A 64 27.13 -2.80 5.93
N SER A 65 25.94 -2.25 6.16
CA SER A 65 25.63 -0.84 5.95
C SER A 65 25.93 0.04 7.19
N GLY A 66 26.20 1.31 6.93
CA GLY A 66 26.41 2.37 7.91
C GLY A 66 25.42 3.54 7.77
N PRO A 67 25.68 4.67 8.45
CA PRO A 67 24.72 5.78 8.57
C PRO A 67 24.41 6.50 7.26
N ASP A 68 25.27 6.38 6.24
CA ASP A 68 25.11 7.05 4.95
C ASP A 68 24.57 6.12 3.85
N ASP A 69 24.30 4.85 4.19
CA ASP A 69 23.88 3.84 3.23
C ASP A 69 22.36 3.78 3.08
N ARG A 70 21.91 3.34 1.91
CA ARG A 70 20.49 3.14 1.61
C ARG A 70 20.17 1.66 1.48
N ILE A 71 19.14 1.21 2.18
CA ILE A 71 18.70 -0.19 2.15
C ILE A 71 17.38 -0.29 1.41
N PHE A 72 17.32 -1.21 0.45
CA PHE A 72 16.08 -1.63 -0.19
C PHE A 72 15.81 -3.10 0.15
N VAL A 73 14.64 -3.37 0.72
CA VAL A 73 14.17 -4.72 1.04
C VAL A 73 12.93 -5.01 0.20
N PHE A 74 12.94 -6.12 -0.53
CA PHE A 74 11.79 -6.65 -1.24
C PHE A 74 11.47 -8.05 -0.73
N LEU A 75 10.24 -8.26 -0.26
CA LEU A 75 9.73 -9.55 0.20
C LEU A 75 8.43 -9.84 -0.54
N GLU A 76 8.37 -11.00 -1.19
CA GLU A 76 7.20 -11.52 -1.89
C GLU A 76 6.96 -12.95 -1.44
N ASP A 77 5.78 -13.22 -0.86
CA ASP A 77 5.25 -14.56 -0.59
C ASP A 77 3.79 -14.40 -0.10
N HIS A 78 3.18 -15.48 0.36
CA HIS A 78 1.94 -15.46 1.10
C HIS A 78 2.09 -14.76 2.47
N GLY A 79 0.99 -14.14 2.90
CA GLY A 79 0.90 -13.46 4.20
C GLY A 79 -0.41 -13.75 4.91
N GLN A 80 -0.43 -13.44 6.20
CA GLN A 80 -1.60 -13.43 7.06
C GLN A 80 -1.52 -12.22 7.98
N LYS A 81 -2.59 -11.96 8.74
CA LYS A 81 -2.54 -10.94 9.78
C LYS A 81 -1.36 -11.22 10.72
N GLU A 82 -0.49 -10.23 10.87
CA GLU A 82 0.68 -10.22 11.78
C GLU A 82 1.87 -11.12 11.40
N PHE A 83 1.86 -11.83 10.26
CA PHE A 83 3.04 -12.57 9.80
C PHE A 83 3.06 -12.83 8.29
N VAL A 84 4.27 -13.07 7.76
CA VAL A 84 4.48 -13.53 6.38
C VAL A 84 5.04 -14.95 6.40
N LEU A 85 4.66 -15.76 5.42
CA LEU A 85 5.11 -17.14 5.32
C LEU A 85 6.55 -17.18 4.78
N PHE A 86 7.32 -18.10 5.31
CA PHE A 86 8.56 -18.61 4.76
C PHE A 86 8.34 -20.10 4.42
N PRO A 87 9.20 -20.74 3.61
CA PRO A 87 8.94 -22.09 3.09
C PRO A 87 8.56 -23.15 4.13
N ASN A 88 9.09 -23.07 5.36
CA ASN A 88 8.81 -24.02 6.44
C ASN A 88 8.51 -23.37 7.80
N SER A 89 8.27 -22.06 7.83
CA SER A 89 8.11 -21.29 9.08
C SER A 89 7.44 -19.93 8.80
N VAL A 90 7.35 -19.06 9.80
CA VAL A 90 6.71 -17.74 9.65
C VAL A 90 7.60 -16.63 10.18
N LEU A 91 7.57 -15.47 9.54
CA LEU A 91 8.17 -14.25 10.05
C LEU A 91 7.07 -13.38 10.67
N HIS A 92 7.08 -13.25 12.00
CA HIS A 92 6.14 -12.40 12.71
C HIS A 92 6.49 -10.91 12.56
N ALA A 93 5.46 -10.07 12.44
CA ALA A 93 5.58 -8.63 12.31
C ALA A 93 6.34 -8.00 13.50
N LYS A 94 6.14 -8.54 14.71
CA LYS A 94 6.86 -8.08 15.91
C LYS A 94 8.38 -8.26 15.79
N ASP A 95 8.83 -9.43 15.34
CA ASP A 95 10.27 -9.72 15.23
C ASP A 95 10.94 -8.87 14.15
N LEU A 96 10.24 -8.63 13.04
CA LEU A 96 10.68 -7.71 12.01
C LEU A 96 10.78 -6.27 12.54
N ASN A 97 9.74 -5.80 13.23
CA ASN A 97 9.70 -4.46 13.80
C ASN A 97 10.83 -4.23 14.82
N ASP A 98 11.06 -5.20 15.72
CA ASP A 98 12.13 -5.13 16.71
C ASP A 98 13.51 -5.00 16.03
N VAL A 99 13.74 -5.71 14.92
CA VAL A 99 14.99 -5.59 14.14
C VAL A 99 15.11 -4.23 13.47
N LEU A 100 14.07 -3.74 12.80
CA LEU A 100 14.11 -2.45 12.10
C LEU A 100 14.34 -1.28 13.06
N ILE A 101 13.69 -1.30 14.23
CA ILE A 101 13.90 -0.32 15.29
C ILE A 101 15.36 -0.33 15.77
N ASN A 102 15.93 -1.51 16.01
CA ASN A 102 17.32 -1.62 16.47
C ASN A 102 18.29 -1.17 15.39
N MET A 103 18.08 -1.52 14.12
CA MET A 103 18.90 -1.03 13.01
C MET A 103 18.88 0.50 12.91
N SER A 104 17.72 1.12 13.10
CA SER A 104 17.59 2.59 13.12
C SER A 104 18.34 3.21 14.30
N LYS A 105 18.19 2.67 15.51
CA LYS A 105 18.93 3.13 16.72
C LYS A 105 20.45 3.01 16.56
N ASP A 106 20.90 1.96 15.89
CA ASP A 106 22.31 1.67 15.65
C ASP A 106 22.89 2.42 14.44
N ASN A 107 22.12 3.34 13.82
CA ASN A 107 22.50 4.12 12.63
C ASN A 107 23.01 3.23 11.49
N LYS A 108 22.31 2.12 11.20
CA LYS A 108 22.69 1.16 10.16
C LYS A 108 22.31 1.60 8.74
N PHE A 109 21.61 2.72 8.57
CA PHE A 109 21.21 3.27 7.28
C PHE A 109 20.84 4.75 7.40
N GLU A 110 20.99 5.49 6.29
CA GLU A 110 20.40 6.82 6.08
C GLU A 110 18.89 6.68 5.82
N SER A 111 18.55 5.75 4.92
CA SER A 111 17.17 5.49 4.51
C SER A 111 16.94 4.00 4.23
N LEU A 112 15.75 3.51 4.60
CA LEU A 112 15.32 2.14 4.33
C LEU A 112 13.94 2.16 3.65
N MET A 113 13.84 1.45 2.54
CA MET A 113 12.59 1.24 1.81
C MET A 113 12.25 -0.26 1.83
N PHE A 114 11.09 -0.60 2.39
CA PHE A 114 10.60 -1.96 2.48
C PHE A 114 9.38 -2.12 1.57
N TYR A 115 9.50 -2.93 0.52
CA TYR A 115 8.40 -3.36 -0.32
C TYR A 115 7.99 -4.77 0.07
N LEU A 116 6.75 -4.90 0.55
CA LEU A 116 6.16 -6.16 0.98
C LEU A 116 4.98 -6.50 0.07
N ASP A 117 5.14 -7.53 -0.73
CA ASP A 117 4.10 -8.11 -1.59
C ASP A 117 3.60 -9.40 -0.95
N ALA A 118 2.60 -9.27 -0.08
CA ALA A 118 2.01 -10.40 0.63
C ALA A 118 0.55 -10.11 0.99
N CYS A 119 -0.25 -11.18 1.09
CA CYS A 119 -1.63 -11.07 1.55
C CYS A 119 -1.70 -10.42 2.94
N TYR A 120 -2.71 -9.59 3.18
CA TYR A 120 -2.91 -8.89 4.46
C TYR A 120 -1.77 -7.92 4.83
N SER A 121 -0.85 -7.63 3.90
CA SER A 121 -0.01 -6.45 4.03
C SER A 121 -0.90 -5.20 4.01
N GLU A 122 -0.58 -4.19 4.84
CA GLU A 122 -1.37 -2.95 4.89
C GLU A 122 -1.47 -2.30 3.50
N LEU A 123 -0.54 -2.57 2.58
CA LEU A 123 -0.59 -2.09 1.20
C LEU A 123 -1.80 -2.64 0.43
N GLU A 124 -2.09 -3.94 0.50
CA GLU A 124 -3.30 -4.50 -0.13
C GLU A 124 -4.57 -3.94 0.50
N GLY A 125 -4.59 -3.81 1.84
CA GLY A 125 -5.71 -3.21 2.57
C GLY A 125 -5.90 -1.73 2.19
N LEU A 126 -4.81 -0.96 2.07
CA LEU A 126 -4.83 0.43 1.65
C LEU A 126 -5.28 0.55 0.19
N LEU A 127 -4.73 -0.23 -0.73
CA LEU A 127 -5.12 -0.19 -2.15
C LEU A 127 -6.59 -0.59 -2.34
N SER A 128 -7.05 -1.60 -1.61
CA SER A 128 -8.46 -2.02 -1.63
C SER A 128 -9.38 -0.94 -1.08
N ARG A 129 -9.00 -0.30 0.04
CA ARG A 129 -9.75 0.83 0.61
C ARG A 129 -9.75 2.06 -0.28
N ARG A 130 -8.63 2.38 -0.94
CA ARG A 130 -8.56 3.46 -1.93
C ARG A 130 -9.48 3.20 -3.12
N LYS A 131 -9.47 1.99 -3.66
CA LYS A 131 -10.38 1.58 -4.75
C LYS A 131 -11.85 1.66 -4.31
N LEU A 132 -12.14 1.23 -3.08
CA LEU A 132 -13.48 1.33 -2.51
C LEU A 132 -13.91 2.80 -2.42
N MET A 133 -13.07 3.66 -1.86
CA MET A 133 -13.34 5.10 -1.73
C MET A 133 -13.50 5.80 -3.09
N ASP A 134 -12.68 5.45 -4.09
CA ASP A 134 -12.79 6.00 -5.44
C ASP A 134 -14.13 5.62 -6.08
N LYS A 135 -14.47 4.33 -6.05
CA LYS A 135 -15.76 3.83 -6.53
C LYS A 135 -16.91 4.51 -5.79
N GLN A 136 -16.75 4.74 -4.50
CA GLN A 136 -17.77 5.38 -3.67
C GLN A 136 -18.03 6.84 -4.06
N ILE A 137 -16.96 7.61 -4.26
CA ILE A 137 -17.06 8.99 -4.72
C ILE A 137 -17.68 9.04 -6.12
N GLU A 138 -17.31 8.12 -7.01
CA GLU A 138 -17.91 8.00 -8.34
C GLU A 138 -19.42 7.73 -8.28
N GLU A 139 -19.88 6.80 -7.45
CA GLU A 139 -21.31 6.53 -7.25
C GLU A 139 -22.05 7.75 -6.70
N TYR A 140 -21.52 8.40 -5.66
CA TYR A 140 -22.09 9.62 -5.10
C TYR A 140 -22.25 10.72 -6.16
N VAL A 141 -21.19 10.99 -6.94
CA VAL A 141 -21.20 12.02 -7.98
C VAL A 141 -22.22 11.70 -9.07
N ASN A 142 -22.32 10.44 -9.51
CA ASN A 142 -23.27 10.03 -10.55
C ASN A 142 -24.73 10.13 -10.10
N GLU A 143 -24.99 10.11 -8.79
CA GLU A 143 -26.33 10.28 -8.25
C GLU A 143 -26.75 11.74 -8.09
N LEU A 144 -25.81 12.69 -8.09
CA LEU A 144 -26.13 14.11 -7.88
C LEU A 144 -26.92 14.69 -9.07
N PRO A 145 -28.06 15.36 -8.82
CA PRO A 145 -28.80 16.01 -9.87
C PRO A 145 -28.07 17.29 -10.34
N ALA A 146 -28.35 17.68 -11.59
CA ALA A 146 -27.96 18.99 -12.13
C ALA A 146 -26.46 19.31 -12.21
N ILE A 147 -25.59 18.30 -12.12
CA ILE A 147 -24.15 18.43 -12.37
C ILE A 147 -23.68 17.53 -13.52
N ASP A 148 -22.56 17.87 -14.14
CA ASP A 148 -21.82 16.99 -15.03
C ASP A 148 -20.82 16.16 -14.21
N ALA A 149 -21.05 14.84 -14.17
CA ALA A 149 -20.23 13.91 -13.39
C ALA A 149 -18.76 13.88 -13.85
N ASN A 150 -18.48 14.06 -15.14
CA ASN A 150 -17.13 14.08 -15.66
C ASN A 150 -16.40 15.38 -15.24
N ILE A 151 -17.09 16.52 -15.28
CA ILE A 151 -16.53 17.79 -14.76
C ILE A 151 -16.30 17.68 -13.25
N ALA A 152 -17.22 17.05 -12.51
CA ALA A 152 -17.06 16.84 -11.07
C ALA A 152 -15.83 15.98 -10.74
N LEU A 153 -15.65 14.84 -11.40
CA LEU A 153 -14.55 13.90 -11.13
C LEU A 153 -13.19 14.38 -11.63
N ASN A 154 -13.13 15.00 -12.81
CA ASN A 154 -11.87 15.27 -13.53
C ASN A 154 -11.57 16.77 -13.71
N GLY A 155 -12.51 17.65 -13.38
CA GLY A 155 -12.36 19.09 -13.54
C GLY A 155 -11.28 19.70 -12.64
N LYS A 156 -10.86 20.91 -13.00
CA LYS A 156 -9.98 21.77 -12.19
C LYS A 156 -10.59 23.16 -12.10
N LEU A 157 -11.78 23.25 -11.50
CA LEU A 157 -12.48 24.51 -11.32
C LEU A 157 -11.87 25.31 -10.16
N GLU A 158 -11.93 26.63 -10.25
CA GLU A 158 -11.51 27.53 -9.17
C GLU A 158 -12.61 27.67 -8.12
N LEU A 159 -12.23 27.70 -6.84
CA LEU A 159 -13.18 27.76 -5.73
C LEU A 159 -13.74 29.19 -5.54
N ASN A 160 -14.98 29.40 -5.99
CA ASN A 160 -15.75 30.62 -5.77
C ASN A 160 -16.88 30.39 -4.75
N HIS A 161 -17.50 29.21 -4.76
CA HIS A 161 -18.64 28.83 -3.92
C HIS A 161 -18.18 28.24 -2.58
N ARG A 162 -17.48 29.06 -1.77
CA ARG A 162 -16.84 28.64 -0.51
C ARG A 162 -17.79 28.05 0.53
N GLU A 163 -19.03 28.53 0.60
CA GLU A 163 -20.00 28.03 1.58
C GLU A 163 -20.45 26.60 1.25
N CYS A 164 -20.77 26.32 -0.01
CA CYS A 164 -21.07 24.97 -0.49
C CYS A 164 -19.89 24.02 -0.20
N TYR A 165 -18.68 24.45 -0.58
CA TYR A 165 -17.48 23.63 -0.42
C TYR A 165 -17.24 23.30 1.05
N ARG A 166 -17.31 24.30 1.93
CA ARG A 166 -17.15 24.10 3.38
C ARG A 166 -18.19 23.11 3.91
N LYS A 167 -19.47 23.27 3.56
CA LYS A 167 -20.53 22.35 4.00
C LYS A 167 -20.26 20.90 3.56
N LEU A 168 -19.86 20.68 2.30
CA LEU A 168 -19.55 19.34 1.80
C LEU A 168 -18.33 18.72 2.50
N ILE A 169 -17.26 19.49 2.68
CA ILE A 169 -16.04 19.04 3.33
C ILE A 169 -16.27 18.70 4.81
N ASP A 170 -16.95 19.58 5.55
CA ASP A 170 -17.29 19.36 6.96
C ASP A 170 -18.17 18.10 7.08
N THR A 171 -19.19 17.99 6.23
CA THR A 171 -20.06 16.80 6.19
C THR A 171 -19.29 15.53 5.87
N PHE A 172 -18.38 15.57 4.89
CA PHE A 172 -17.57 14.43 4.51
C PHE A 172 -16.63 13.99 5.64
N ASN A 173 -15.97 14.94 6.28
CA ASN A 173 -15.07 14.68 7.38
C ASN A 173 -15.79 14.03 8.57
N ASP A 174 -16.99 14.53 8.89
CA ASP A 174 -17.71 14.10 10.09
C ASP A 174 -18.45 12.76 9.87
N ASN A 175 -18.87 12.47 8.63
CA ASN A 175 -19.73 11.32 8.35
C ASN A 175 -19.02 10.20 7.59
N CYS A 176 -17.98 10.50 6.81
CA CYS A 176 -17.33 9.57 5.88
C CYS A 176 -15.92 9.21 6.37
N TYR A 177 -14.92 10.05 6.08
CA TYR A 177 -13.50 9.77 6.33
C TYR A 177 -12.81 10.97 6.97
N THR A 178 -11.95 10.72 7.96
CA THR A 178 -11.21 11.78 8.65
C THR A 178 -10.11 12.35 7.74
N LEU A 179 -10.27 13.60 7.29
CA LEU A 179 -9.38 14.24 6.30
C LEU A 179 -7.91 14.30 6.76
N GLY A 180 -7.68 14.55 8.05
CA GLY A 180 -6.34 14.68 8.62
C GLY A 180 -5.61 13.35 8.85
N GLN A 181 -6.32 12.22 8.77
CA GLN A 181 -5.75 10.89 9.01
C GLN A 181 -5.46 10.14 7.70
N ASN A 182 -6.08 10.56 6.59
CA ASN A 182 -5.93 9.90 5.30
C ASN A 182 -5.43 10.88 4.20
N PRO A 183 -4.12 10.88 3.89
CA PRO A 183 -3.54 11.73 2.84
C PRO A 183 -4.12 11.47 1.44
N TYR A 184 -4.68 10.28 1.18
CA TYR A 184 -5.30 9.97 -0.10
C TYR A 184 -6.61 10.72 -0.28
N VAL A 185 -7.41 10.85 0.77
CA VAL A 185 -8.64 11.65 0.76
C VAL A 185 -8.35 13.12 0.43
N LEU A 186 -7.25 13.67 0.94
CA LEU A 186 -6.84 15.04 0.63
C LEU A 186 -6.65 15.27 -0.88
N SER A 187 -6.21 14.25 -1.63
CA SER A 187 -6.06 14.34 -3.08
C SER A 187 -7.40 14.44 -3.83
N LYS A 188 -8.52 14.13 -3.17
CA LYS A 188 -9.87 14.10 -3.76
C LYS A 188 -10.68 15.35 -3.48
N LEU A 189 -10.17 16.29 -2.68
CA LEU A 189 -10.93 17.49 -2.29
C LEU A 189 -11.32 18.38 -3.49
N GLN A 190 -10.55 18.32 -4.59
CA GLN A 190 -10.88 19.02 -5.83
C GLN A 190 -12.25 18.61 -6.39
N ILE A 191 -12.71 17.38 -6.14
CA ILE A 191 -14.02 16.90 -6.59
C ILE A 191 -15.13 17.73 -5.93
N PHE A 192 -15.01 18.03 -4.63
CA PHE A 192 -16.01 18.87 -3.94
C PHE A 192 -16.01 20.32 -4.43
N VAL A 193 -14.85 20.87 -4.83
CA VAL A 193 -14.79 22.16 -5.51
C VAL A 193 -15.57 22.08 -6.82
N ASN A 194 -15.28 21.08 -7.65
CA ASN A 194 -15.92 20.93 -8.96
C ASN A 194 -17.44 20.72 -8.86
N ILE A 195 -17.92 20.02 -7.83
CA ILE A 195 -19.35 19.86 -7.57
C ILE A 195 -19.99 21.21 -7.26
N CYS A 196 -19.40 21.96 -6.32
CA CYS A 196 -19.96 23.24 -5.86
C CYS A 196 -20.00 24.32 -6.94
N GLU A 197 -19.01 24.36 -7.83
CA GLU A 197 -18.97 25.34 -8.92
C GLU A 197 -20.01 25.06 -10.03
N GLN A 198 -20.67 23.91 -10.00
CA GLN A 198 -21.74 23.55 -10.94
C GLN A 198 -23.15 23.79 -10.38
N MET A 199 -23.28 23.94 -9.06
CA MET A 199 -24.56 24.13 -8.39
C MET A 199 -25.07 25.56 -8.60
N ARG A 200 -26.36 25.68 -8.93
CA ARG A 200 -26.93 26.97 -9.35
C ARG A 200 -27.54 27.74 -8.20
N ASP A 201 -27.98 27.06 -7.15
CA ASP A 201 -28.54 27.67 -5.95
C ASP A 201 -28.23 26.87 -4.67
N SER A 202 -28.62 27.43 -3.52
CA SER A 202 -28.38 26.81 -2.21
C SER A 202 -29.13 25.49 -2.01
N SER A 203 -30.23 25.26 -2.73
CA SER A 203 -31.02 24.04 -2.60
C SER A 203 -30.30 22.82 -3.21
N ASP A 204 -29.59 23.02 -4.32
CA ASP A 204 -28.73 21.99 -4.92
C ASP A 204 -27.60 21.56 -3.96
N ALA A 205 -27.00 22.53 -3.26
CA ALA A 205 -25.95 22.27 -2.27
C ALA A 205 -26.48 21.47 -1.07
N ASP A 206 -27.66 21.80 -0.56
CA ASP A 206 -28.28 21.06 0.54
C ASP A 206 -28.69 19.63 0.11
N ILE A 207 -29.12 19.43 -1.14
CA ILE A 207 -29.39 18.09 -1.70
C ILE A 207 -28.10 17.26 -1.73
N ALA A 208 -26.98 17.84 -2.17
CA ALA A 208 -25.71 17.15 -2.23
C ALA A 208 -25.19 16.75 -0.84
N VAL A 209 -25.26 17.68 0.13
CA VAL A 209 -24.93 17.39 1.54
C VAL A 209 -25.78 16.23 2.08
N ASN A 210 -27.09 16.27 1.89
CA ASN A 210 -27.99 15.22 2.40
C ASN A 210 -27.71 13.86 1.74
N ARG A 211 -27.44 13.84 0.44
CA ARG A 211 -27.06 12.62 -0.26
C ARG A 211 -25.73 12.09 0.24
N LEU A 212 -24.76 12.95 0.51
CA LEU A 212 -23.46 12.56 1.04
C LEU A 212 -23.59 11.87 2.41
N ILE A 213 -24.42 12.43 3.30
CA ILE A 213 -24.72 11.81 4.61
C ILE A 213 -25.34 10.42 4.44
N GLN A 214 -26.36 10.30 3.58
CA GLN A 214 -27.01 9.01 3.31
C GLN A 214 -26.04 8.00 2.73
N TYR A 215 -25.16 8.46 1.83
CA TYR A 215 -24.17 7.65 1.18
C TYR A 215 -23.18 7.09 2.21
N CYS A 216 -22.58 7.96 3.02
CA CYS A 216 -21.58 7.55 4.00
C CYS A 216 -22.13 6.67 5.13
N ASN A 217 -23.40 6.82 5.47
CA ASN A 217 -24.06 5.94 6.43
C ASN A 217 -24.36 4.53 5.90
N LYS A 218 -24.43 4.35 4.57
CA LYS A 218 -24.70 3.05 3.95
C LYS A 218 -23.43 2.22 3.72
N THR A 219 -22.28 2.87 3.55
CA THR A 219 -21.11 2.24 2.92
C THR A 219 -19.82 2.31 3.72
N VAL A 220 -19.75 3.07 4.82
CA VAL A 220 -18.53 3.20 5.65
C VAL A 220 -18.71 2.48 6.99
N GLU A 221 -17.98 1.40 7.20
CA GLU A 221 -17.89 0.74 8.51
C GLU A 221 -17.12 1.62 9.50
N LYS A 222 -17.40 1.50 10.81
CA LYS A 222 -16.80 2.37 11.84
C LYS A 222 -15.26 2.30 11.86
N ASP A 223 -14.69 1.15 11.52
CA ASP A 223 -13.23 0.92 11.56
C ASP A 223 -12.50 1.53 10.34
N ASP A 224 -13.22 1.90 9.27
CA ASP A 224 -12.65 2.51 8.06
C ASP A 224 -12.57 4.04 8.11
N LYS A 225 -13.13 4.67 9.15
CA LYS A 225 -13.15 6.15 9.31
C LYS A 225 -11.82 6.79 9.70
N MET A 226 -10.88 5.97 10.21
CA MET A 226 -9.65 6.40 10.88
C MET A 226 -8.36 6.15 10.07
N ILE A 227 -8.46 5.58 8.88
CA ILE A 227 -7.31 5.14 8.06
C ILE A 227 -7.33 5.85 6.71
#